data_AF-A0A836T091-F1
#
_entry.id   AF-A0A836T091-F1
#
_cell.length_a   1.000
_cell.length_b   1.000
_cell.length_c   1.000
_cell.angle_alpha   90.00
_cell.angle_beta   90.00
_cell.angle_gamma   90.00
#
_symmetry.space_group_name_H-M   'P 1'
#
loop_
_entity.id
_entity.type
_entity.pdbx_description
1 polymer ?
#
loop_
_entity_poly.entity_id
_entity_poly.type
_entity_poly.pdbx_seq_one_letter_code
_entity_poly.pdbx_strand_id
1 'polypeptide(L)'
;MADKKIANGEDEKILQHDIEEIDKKVEEVQQLELSAKDQIVASKSFIYVIIALLIYLTFLVIPDIEEKVTWMEKDLNSVLVQSERFKRSTRVFAKDNQCASCHLSP
;
A
#
# COMPACT_ATOMS: atom_id res chain seq x y z
N MET A 1 42.49 -13.96 63.34
CA MET A 1 42.58 -12.51 63.14
C MET A 1 42.61 -12.29 61.63
N ALA A 2 41.47 -11.92 61.05
CA ALA A 2 41.35 -11.74 59.61
C ALA A 2 42.04 -10.43 59.22
N ASP A 3 43.02 -10.56 58.33
CA ASP A 3 43.83 -9.48 57.78
C ASP A 3 42.92 -8.47 57.08
N LYS A 4 42.65 -7.34 57.74
CA LYS A 4 41.97 -6.20 57.12
C LYS A 4 42.98 -5.57 56.18
N LYS A 5 42.94 -5.93 54.90
CA LYS A 5 43.57 -5.16 53.83
C LYS A 5 42.95 -3.76 53.86
N ILE A 6 43.67 -2.82 54.47
CA ILE A 6 43.38 -1.39 54.40
C ILE A 6 43.64 -1.02 52.94
N ALA A 7 42.58 -0.79 52.17
CA ALA A 7 42.72 -0.26 50.82
C ALA A 7 43.49 1.06 50.90
N ASN A 8 44.56 1.16 50.13
CA ASN A 8 45.36 2.38 50.06
C ASN A 8 44.48 3.45 49.39
N GLY A 9 44.58 4.72 49.82
CA GLY A 9 43.70 5.81 49.35
C GLY A 9 43.81 6.12 47.85
N GLU A 10 44.79 5.55 47.14
CA GLU A 10 44.87 5.55 45.67
C GLU A 10 43.90 4.54 45.04
N ASP A 11 43.76 3.33 45.60
CA ASP A 11 42.90 2.27 45.04
C ASP A 11 41.41 2.65 45.12
N GLU A 12 41.02 3.37 46.17
CA GLU A 12 39.65 3.86 46.38
C GLU A 12 39.27 4.98 45.38
N LYS A 13 40.24 5.81 44.98
CA LYS A 13 40.06 6.84 43.95
C LYS A 13 40.01 6.25 42.54
N ILE A 14 40.80 5.21 42.27
CA ILE A 14 40.77 4.50 40.98
C ILE A 14 39.41 3.81 40.81
N LEU A 15 38.92 3.14 41.86
CA LEU A 15 37.58 2.55 41.87
C LEU A 15 36.46 3.59 41.69
N GLN A 16 36.54 4.76 42.33
CA GLN A 16 35.55 5.82 42.15
C GLN A 16 35.55 6.39 40.73
N HIS A 17 36.73 6.61 40.12
CA HIS A 17 36.85 7.06 38.74
C HIS A 17 36.27 6.04 37.75
N ASP A 18 36.56 4.75 37.95
CA ASP A 18 36.05 3.68 37.09
C ASP A 18 34.51 3.56 37.18
N ILE A 19 33.92 3.75 38.38
CA ILE A 19 32.46 3.76 38.57
C ILE A 19 31.82 4.96 37.86
N GLU A 20 32.42 6.15 37.97
CA GLU A 20 31.92 7.37 37.33
C GLU A 20 32.00 7.30 35.79
N GLU A 21 33.04 6.64 35.25
CA GLU A 21 33.18 6.39 33.82
C GLU A 21 32.16 5.35 33.30
N ILE A 22 31.82 4.35 34.12
CA ILE A 22 30.79 3.36 33.81
C ILE A 22 29.39 4.00 33.81
N ASP A 23 29.07 4.81 34.82
CA ASP A 23 27.77 5.50 34.89
C ASP A 23 27.54 6.41 33.67
N LYS A 24 28.59 7.11 33.24
CA LYS A 24 28.53 7.95 32.04
C LYS A 24 28.27 7.14 30.75
N LYS A 25 28.91 5.98 30.61
CA LYS A 25 28.69 5.06 29.48
C LYS A 25 27.28 4.45 29.52
N VAL A 26 26.75 4.14 30.70
CA VAL A 26 25.39 3.62 30.87
C VAL A 26 24.36 4.67 30.44
N GLU A 27 24.58 5.93 30.80
CA GLU A 27 23.71 7.06 30.43
C GLU A 27 23.71 7.30 28.91
N GLU A 28 24.88 7.23 28.26
CA GLU A 28 25.00 7.31 26.81
C GLU A 28 24.27 6.15 26.10
N VAL A 29 24.40 4.91 26.59
CA VAL A 29 23.69 3.75 26.04
C VAL A 29 22.17 3.90 26.19
N GLN A 30 21.69 4.39 27.34
CA GLN A 30 20.27 4.66 27.54
C GLN A 30 19.72 5.70 26.56
N GLN A 31 20.48 6.77 26.29
CA GLN A 31 20.07 7.78 25.32
C GLN A 31 20.00 7.22 23.89
N LEU A 32 20.95 6.36 23.52
CA LEU A 32 20.93 5.67 22.23
C LEU A 32 19.71 4.74 22.10
N GLU A 33 19.36 4.01 23.16
CA GLU A 33 18.17 3.14 23.15
C GLU A 33 16.86 3.91 23.04
N LEU A 34 16.73 5.04 23.76
CA LEU A 34 15.54 5.88 23.70
C LEU A 34 15.37 6.48 22.30
N SER A 35 16.43 7.00 21.72
CA SER A 35 16.43 7.54 20.35
C SER A 35 16.02 6.48 19.31
N ALA A 36 16.56 5.26 19.43
CA ALA A 36 16.19 4.15 18.55
C ALA A 36 14.72 3.75 18.71
N LYS A 37 14.21 3.68 19.96
CA LYS A 37 12.81 3.37 20.24
C LYS A 37 11.87 4.42 19.64
N ASP A 38 12.19 5.70 19.79
CA ASP A 38 11.39 6.79 19.22
C ASP A 38 11.37 6.72 17.69
N GLN A 39 12.49 6.40 17.06
CA GLN A 39 12.55 6.21 15.60
C GLN A 39 11.71 5.02 15.13
N ILE A 40 11.69 3.91 15.88
CA ILE A 40 10.86 2.74 15.59
C ILE A 40 9.36 3.05 15.77
N VAL A 41 8.99 3.78 16.81
CA VAL A 41 7.59 4.16 17.07
C VAL A 41 7.10 5.15 16.02
N ALA A 42 7.93 6.16 15.69
CA ALA A 42 7.62 7.13 14.65
C ALA A 42 7.43 6.45 13.29
N SER A 43 8.33 5.55 12.90
CA SER A 43 8.20 4.82 11.62
C SER A 43 6.94 3.94 11.54
N LYS A 44 6.58 3.23 12.61
CA LYS A 44 5.32 2.46 12.66
C LYS A 44 4.09 3.36 12.48
N SER A 45 4.04 4.49 13.17
CA SER A 45 2.91 5.43 13.06
C SER A 45 2.78 6.00 11.64
N PHE A 46 3.90 6.33 10.99
CA PHE A 46 3.93 6.89 9.65
C PHE A 46 3.42 5.90 8.59
N ILE A 47 3.76 4.61 8.73
CA ILE A 47 3.24 3.55 7.85
C ILE A 47 1.71 3.47 7.93
N TYR A 48 1.12 3.55 9.13
CA TYR A 48 -0.34 3.53 9.27
C TYR A 48 -1.01 4.74 8.62
N VAL A 49 -0.39 5.93 8.69
CA VAL A 49 -0.88 7.14 8.01
C VAL A 49 -0.86 6.95 6.48
N ILE A 50 0.22 6.40 5.92
CA ILE A 50 0.31 6.10 4.48
C ILE A 50 -0.79 5.11 4.07
N ILE A 51 -0.99 4.02 4.82
CA ILE A 51 -2.02 3.03 4.52
C ILE A 51 -3.41 3.68 4.52
N ALA A 52 -3.72 4.51 5.52
CA ALA A 52 -4.98 5.23 5.59
C ALA A 52 -5.19 6.15 4.37
N LEU A 53 -4.15 6.88 3.95
CA LEU A 53 -4.18 7.72 2.76
C LEU A 53 -4.40 6.92 1.47
N LEU A 54 -3.75 5.77 1.32
CA LEU A 54 -3.94 4.89 0.15
C LEU A 54 -5.37 4.35 0.09
N ILE A 55 -5.93 3.93 1.22
CA ILE A 55 -7.32 3.48 1.31
C ILE A 55 -8.26 4.63 0.91
N TYR A 56 -8.05 5.83 1.46
CA TYR A 56 -8.87 7.00 1.12
C TYR A 56 -8.84 7.32 -0.39
N LEU A 57 -7.67 7.31 -1.01
CA LEU A 57 -7.53 7.52 -2.46
C LEU A 57 -8.22 6.42 -3.26
N THR A 58 -8.14 5.18 -2.82
CA THR A 58 -8.79 4.04 -3.48
C THR A 58 -10.31 4.20 -3.49
N PHE A 59 -10.90 4.61 -2.36
CA PHE A 59 -12.34 4.87 -2.27
C PHE A 59 -12.83 6.03 -3.16
N LEU A 60 -11.96 7.00 -3.46
CA LEU A 60 -12.29 8.06 -4.42
C LEU A 60 -12.23 7.60 -5.88
N VAL A 61 -11.32 6.68 -6.19
CA VAL A 61 -11.06 6.24 -7.58
C VAL A 61 -12.02 5.13 -8.02
N ILE A 62 -12.39 4.20 -7.13
CA ILE A 62 -13.30 3.08 -7.44
C ILE A 62 -14.62 3.51 -8.11
N PRO A 63 -15.39 4.50 -7.58
CA PRO A 63 -16.71 4.82 -8.14
C PRO A 63 -16.63 5.36 -9.57
N ASP A 64 -15.61 6.16 -9.90
CA ASP A 64 -15.41 6.65 -11.27
C ASP A 64 -15.10 5.47 -12.22
N ILE A 65 -14.25 4.53 -11.79
CA ILE A 65 -13.96 3.32 -12.58
C ILE A 65 -15.23 2.48 -12.80
N GLU A 66 -16.03 2.24 -11.77
CA GLU A 66 -17.29 1.49 -11.90
C GLU A 66 -18.26 2.14 -12.89
N GLU A 67 -18.37 3.48 -12.84
CA GLU A 67 -19.19 4.21 -13.79
C GLU A 67 -18.67 4.03 -15.23
N LYS A 68 -17.36 4.20 -15.46
CA LYS A 68 -16.76 3.98 -16.79
C LYS A 68 -17.01 2.56 -17.30
N VAL A 69 -16.81 1.54 -16.46
CA VAL A 69 -17.03 0.13 -16.83
C VAL A 69 -18.49 -0.11 -17.18
N THR A 70 -19.43 0.45 -16.43
CA THR A 70 -20.87 0.31 -16.70
C THR A 70 -21.24 0.90 -18.07
N TRP A 71 -20.71 2.09 -18.40
CA TRP A 71 -20.95 2.70 -19.70
C TRP A 71 -20.28 1.93 -20.84
N MET A 72 -19.07 1.41 -20.62
CA MET A 72 -18.39 0.56 -21.59
C MET A 72 -19.16 -0.74 -21.86
N GLU A 73 -19.68 -1.40 -20.83
CA GLU A 73 -20.49 -2.61 -20.97
C GLU A 73 -21.76 -2.34 -21.80
N LYS A 74 -22.41 -1.21 -21.54
CA LYS A 74 -23.60 -0.80 -22.30
C LYS A 74 -23.28 -0.55 -23.78
N ASP A 75 -22.17 0.14 -24.07
CA ASP A 75 -21.76 0.43 -25.45
C ASP A 75 -21.41 -0.85 -26.21
N LEU A 76 -20.62 -1.74 -25.59
CA LEU A 76 -20.23 -3.02 -26.19
C LEU A 76 -21.44 -3.91 -26.50
N ASN A 77 -22.39 -4.01 -25.57
CA ASN A 77 -23.63 -4.74 -25.81
C ASN A 77 -24.46 -4.14 -26.94
N SER A 78 -24.50 -2.82 -27.07
CA SER A 78 -25.20 -2.15 -28.16
C SER A 78 -24.60 -2.50 -29.52
N VAL A 79 -23.27 -2.48 -29.62
CA VAL A 79 -22.53 -2.83 -30.85
C VAL A 79 -22.71 -4.31 -31.19
N LEU A 80 -22.64 -5.21 -30.20
CA LEU A 80 -22.82 -6.64 -30.43
C LEU A 80 -24.23 -6.95 -30.94
N VAL A 81 -25.28 -6.42 -30.31
CA VAL A 81 -26.67 -6.62 -30.77
C VAL A 81 -26.89 -6.02 -32.15
N GLN A 82 -26.33 -4.84 -32.44
CA GLN A 82 -26.40 -4.25 -33.78
C GLN A 82 -25.67 -5.10 -34.82
N SER A 83 -24.49 -5.64 -34.50
CA SER A 83 -23.70 -6.49 -35.40
C SER A 83 -24.42 -7.81 -35.72
N GLU A 84 -25.06 -8.43 -34.72
CA GLU A 84 -25.88 -9.63 -34.93
C GLU A 84 -27.12 -9.32 -35.75
N ARG A 85 -27.80 -8.20 -35.45
CA ARG A 85 -28.96 -7.73 -36.24
C ARG A 85 -28.55 -7.40 -37.66
N PHE A 86 -27.40 -6.77 -37.87
CA PHE A 86 -26.86 -6.47 -39.20
C PHE A 86 -26.56 -7.75 -39.98
N LYS A 87 -25.91 -8.74 -39.35
CA LYS A 87 -25.65 -10.05 -39.96
C LYS A 87 -26.93 -10.82 -40.30
N ARG A 88 -27.96 -10.75 -39.45
CA ARG A 88 -29.27 -11.35 -39.74
C ARG A 88 -30.02 -10.60 -40.84
N SER A 89 -29.94 -9.27 -40.84
CA SER A 89 -30.55 -8.40 -41.86
C SER A 89 -29.90 -8.61 -43.23
N THR A 90 -28.57 -8.65 -43.34
CA THR A 90 -27.91 -8.89 -44.63
C THR A 90 -28.19 -10.27 -45.21
N ARG A 91 -28.48 -11.28 -44.37
CA ARG A 91 -28.92 -12.62 -44.83
C ARG A 91 -30.29 -12.59 -45.52
N VAL A 92 -31.19 -11.67 -45.17
CA VAL A 92 -32.48 -11.54 -45.87
C VAL A 92 -32.35 -10.89 -47.25
N PHE A 93 -31.23 -10.20 -47.49
CA PHE A 93 -30.85 -9.61 -48.78
C PHE A 93 -29.89 -10.49 -49.59
N ALA A 94 -29.55 -11.69 -49.13
CA ALA A 94 -28.75 -12.64 -49.90
C ALA A 94 -29.53 -13.12 -51.14
N LYS A 95 -28.85 -13.23 -52.29
CA LYS A 95 -29.45 -13.50 -53.62
C LYS A 95 -30.37 -14.74 -53.66
N ASP A 96 -30.16 -15.70 -52.77
CA ASP A 96 -30.90 -16.96 -52.70
C ASP A 96 -32.05 -16.95 -51.66
N ASN A 97 -32.35 -15.81 -51.02
CA ASN A 97 -33.43 -15.67 -50.04
C ASN A 97 -34.73 -15.17 -50.69
N GLN A 98 -35.89 -15.74 -50.31
CA GLN A 98 -37.21 -15.30 -50.77
C GLN A 98 -37.48 -13.81 -50.50
N CYS A 99 -36.93 -13.24 -49.42
CA CYS A 99 -37.08 -11.81 -49.15
C CYS A 99 -36.29 -10.92 -50.12
N ALA A 100 -35.22 -11.45 -50.73
CA ALA A 100 -34.39 -10.71 -51.68
C ALA A 100 -35.08 -10.53 -53.04
N SER A 101 -35.99 -11.42 -53.43
CA SER A 101 -36.70 -11.32 -54.72
C SER A 101 -37.74 -10.20 -54.77
N CYS A 102 -38.21 -9.70 -53.62
CA CYS A 102 -39.29 -8.69 -53.54
C CYS A 102 -38.83 -7.31 -53.03
N HIS A 103 -37.62 -7.20 -52.46
CA HIS A 103 -37.15 -5.97 -51.78
C HIS A 103 -35.77 -5.46 -52.24
N LEU A 104 -35.14 -6.05 -53.26
CA LEU A 104 -33.85 -5.57 -53.81
C LEU A 104 -33.98 -4.58 -54.99
N SER A 105 -35.17 -4.40 -55.56
CA SER A 105 -35.42 -3.42 -56.61
C SER A 105 -35.93 -2.11 -56.01
N PRO A 106 -35.38 -0.93 -56.39
CA PRO A 106 -35.80 0.37 -55.88
C PRO A 106 -37.26 0.72 -56.24
#